data_AF-A0A2D7TB00-F1
#
_entry.id   AF-A0A2D7TB00-F1
#
_cell.length_a   1.000
_cell.length_b   1.000
_cell.length_c   1.000
_cell.angle_alpha   90.00
_cell.angle_beta   90.00
_cell.angle_gamma   90.00
#
_symmetry.space_group_name_H-M   'P 1'
#
loop_
_entity.id
_entity.type
_entity.pdbx_description
1 polymer ?
#
loop_
_entity_poly.entity_id
_entity_poly.type
_entity_poly.pdbx_seq_one_letter_code
_entity_poly.pdbx_strand_id
1 'polypeptide(L)' 'MKKNESSFEIHLPLANSEYIIAALTGEEASIRENRIELSASSLKDLRSRWNTIMRTIEVSHSVIKKMEE' A
#
# COMPACT_ATOMS: atom_id res chain seq x y z
N MET A 1 24.71 16.11 3.30
CA MET A 1 23.73 16.02 2.20
C MET A 1 22.34 15.92 2.81
N LYS A 2 21.39 16.80 2.47
CA LYS A 2 19.98 16.59 2.83
C LYS A 2 19.54 15.29 2.15
N LYS A 3 19.10 14.29 2.91
CA LYS A 3 18.49 13.09 2.33
C LYS A 3 17.20 13.57 1.66
N ASN A 4 17.10 13.43 0.35
CA ASN A 4 15.85 13.70 -0.35
C ASN A 4 14.91 12.55 0.00
N GLU A 5 14.02 12.80 0.95
CA GLU A 5 12.93 11.89 1.28
C GLU A 5 11.75 12.22 0.37
N SER A 6 11.17 11.17 -0.21
CA SER A 6 9.97 11.27 -1.04
C SER A 6 8.96 10.28 -0.49
N SER A 7 7.71 10.70 -0.43
CA SER A 7 6.62 9.87 0.10
C SER A 7 5.38 9.91 -0.77
N PHE A 8 4.59 8.84 -0.66
CA PHE A 8 3.24 8.74 -1.20
C PHE A 8 2.27 8.27 -0.12
N GLU A 9 1.05 8.77 -0.20
CA GLU A 9 -0.05 8.35 0.66
C GLU A 9 -1.17 7.77 -0.22
N ILE A 10 -1.60 6.55 0.10
CA ILE A 10 -2.71 5.87 -0.54
C ILE A 10 -3.87 5.84 0.44
N HIS A 11 -5.03 6.32 0.01
CA HIS A 11 -6.27 6.26 0.77
C HIS A 11 -7.13 5.12 0.23
N LEU A 12 -7.39 4.12 1.08
CA LEU A 12 -8.28 3.02 0.75
C LEU A 12 -9.74 3.39 1.03
N PRO A 13 -10.69 2.94 0.19
CA PRO A 13 -12.12 2.98 0.54
C PRO A 13 -12.37 2.24 1.86
N LEU A 14 -13.25 2.75 2.71
CA LEU A 14 -13.52 2.15 4.04
C LEU A 14 -14.00 0.70 3.92
N ALA A 15 -14.88 0.43 2.94
CA ALA A 15 -15.35 -0.92 2.66
C ALA A 15 -14.18 -1.83 2.26
N ASN A 16 -14.03 -2.96 2.96
CA ASN A 16 -13.02 -3.99 2.70
C ASN A 16 -11.55 -3.54 2.90
N SER A 17 -11.30 -2.35 3.46
CA SER A 17 -9.95 -1.86 3.76
C SER A 17 -9.18 -2.79 4.69
N GLU A 18 -9.85 -3.39 5.68
CA GLU A 18 -9.24 -4.29 6.68
C GLU A 18 -8.54 -5.49 6.03
N TYR A 19 -9.14 -6.10 5.01
CA TYR A 19 -8.55 -7.23 4.29
C TYR A 19 -7.34 -6.81 3.46
N ILE A 20 -7.39 -5.63 2.85
CA ILE A 20 -6.27 -5.07 2.08
C ILE A 20 -5.11 -4.75 3.03
N ILE A 21 -5.39 -4.14 4.18
CA ILE A 21 -4.40 -3.82 5.21
C ILE A 21 -3.75 -5.09 5.77
N ALA A 22 -4.56 -6.12 6.06
CA ALA A 22 -4.05 -7.41 6.50
C ALA A 22 -3.09 -8.01 5.48
N ALA A 23 -3.41 -7.93 4.18
CA ALA A 23 -2.54 -8.42 3.10
C ALA A 23 -1.23 -7.62 2.94
N LEU A 24 -1.19 -6.37 3.42
CA LEU A 24 0.00 -5.51 3.42
C LEU A 24 0.84 -5.65 4.70
N THR A 25 0.42 -6.51 5.64
CA THR A 25 1.17 -6.73 6.88
C THR A 25 2.52 -7.37 6.56
N GLY A 26 3.61 -6.69 6.93
CA GLY A 26 4.99 -7.12 6.66
C GLY A 26 5.66 -6.40 5.50
N GLU A 27 4.93 -5.57 4.75
CA GLU A 27 5.52 -4.66 3.77
C GLU A 27 6.18 -3.44 4.44
N GLU A 28 7.16 -2.82 3.79
CA GLU A 28 7.82 -1.60 4.27
C GLU A 28 6.94 -0.34 4.06
N ALA A 29 5.77 -0.33 4.70
CA ALA A 29 4.77 0.72 4.65
C ALA A 29 4.25 1.04 6.06
N SER A 30 3.96 2.31 6.32
CA SER A 30 3.27 2.75 7.53
C SER A 30 1.77 2.72 7.27
N ILE A 31 1.03 1.93 8.04
CA ILE A 31 -0.42 1.78 7.88
C ILE A 31 -1.12 2.44 9.06
N ARG A 32 -2.08 3.34 8.77
CA ARG A 32 -2.91 4.00 9.78
C ARG A 32 -4.35 4.02 9.31
N GLU A 33 -5.22 3.28 9.99
CA GLU A 33 -6.62 3.14 9.60
C GLU A 33 -6.71 2.74 8.12
N ASN A 34 -7.33 3.56 7.26
CA ASN A 34 -7.45 3.31 5.82
C ASN A 34 -6.35 3.97 4.97
N ARG A 35 -5.22 4.35 5.57
CA ARG A 35 -4.11 5.05 4.91
C ARG A 35 -2.86 4.19 4.89
N ILE A 36 -2.18 4.18 3.75
CA ILE A 36 -0.88 3.54 3.56
C ILE A 36 0.11 4.64 3.16
N GLU A 37 1.13 4.84 3.98
CA GLU A 37 2.21 5.79 3.73
C GLU A 37 3.49 5.03 3.36
N LEU A 38 4.09 5.42 2.24
CA LEU A 38 5.38 4.91 1.75
C LEU A 38 6.37 6.05 1.77
N SER A 39 7.53 5.84 2.40
CA SER A 39 8.63 6.80 2.42
C SER A 39 9.92 6.13 1.97
N ALA A 40 10.68 6.78 1.10
CA ALA A 40 11.99 6.29 0.68
C ALA A 40 12.98 7.42 0.43
N SER A 41 14.28 7.11 0.54
CA SER A 41 15.36 8.06 0.30
C SER A 41 15.75 8.19 -1.19
N SER A 42 15.05 7.49 -2.09
CA SER A 42 15.23 7.61 -3.53
C SER A 42 13.92 7.32 -4.27
N LEU A 43 13.71 7.99 -5.41
CA LEU A 43 12.55 7.75 -6.26
C LEU A 43 12.50 6.33 -6.84
N LYS A 44 13.67 5.69 -7.05
CA LYS A 44 13.75 4.30 -7.53
C LYS A 44 13.18 3.33 -6.48
N ASP A 45 13.59 3.48 -5.23
CA ASP A 45 13.08 2.68 -4.12
C ASP A 45 11.58 2.95 -3.91
N LEU A 46 11.18 4.23 -3.90
CA LEU A 46 9.77 4.61 -3.78
C LEU A 46 8.90 3.96 -4.86
N ARG A 47 9.35 3.98 -6.13
CA ARG A 47 8.66 3.32 -7.24
C ARG A 47 8.59 1.80 -7.05
N SER A 48 9.65 1.18 -6.57
CA SER A 48 9.67 -0.26 -6.30
C SER A 48 8.62 -0.64 -5.25
N ARG A 49 8.60 0.08 -4.12
CA ARG A 49 7.62 -0.13 -3.05
C ARG A 49 6.20 0.12 -3.52
N TRP A 50 5.99 1.21 -4.27
CA TRP A 50 4.70 1.52 -4.89
C TRP A 50 4.16 0.35 -5.72
N ASN A 51 5.01 -0.23 -6.59
CA ASN A 51 4.59 -1.35 -7.43
C ASN A 51 4.17 -2.57 -6.60
N THR A 52 4.91 -2.91 -5.53
CA THR A 52 4.56 -4.02 -4.64
C THR A 52 3.21 -3.78 -3.96
N ILE A 53 3.04 -2.60 -3.34
CA ILE A 53 1.81 -2.25 -2.61
C ILE A 53 0.60 -2.26 -3.55
N MET A 54 0.71 -1.63 -4.72
CA MET A 54 -0.38 -1.61 -5.70
C MET A 54 -0.72 -3.01 -6.18
N ARG A 55 0.29 -3.87 -6.40
CA ARG A 55 0.05 -5.25 -6.81
C ARG A 55 -0.71 -6.03 -5.75
N THR A 56 -0.36 -5.87 -4.48
CA THR A 56 -1.07 -6.50 -3.37
C THR A 56 -2.51 -6.00 -3.26
N ILE A 57 -2.74 -4.69 -3.40
CA ILE A 57 -4.08 -4.09 -3.42
C ILE A 57 -4.94 -4.70 -4.54
N GLU A 58 -4.41 -4.78 -5.76
CA GLU A 58 -5.11 -5.37 -6.91
C GLU A 58 -5.51 -6.82 -6.68
N VAL A 59 -4.58 -7.64 -6.17
CA VAL A 59 -4.83 -9.06 -5.90
C VAL A 59 -5.87 -9.23 -4.81
N SER A 60 -5.74 -8.53 -3.69
CA SER A 60 -6.71 -8.56 -2.60
C SER A 60 -8.10 -8.15 -3.08
N HIS A 61 -8.21 -7.07 -3.86
CA HIS A 61 -9.49 -6.64 -4.42
C HIS A 61 -10.11 -7.71 -5.32
N SER A 62 -9.32 -8.36 -6.18
CA SER A 62 -9.81 -9.44 -7.03
C SER A 62 -10.31 -10.66 -6.24
N VAL A 63 -9.68 -10.99 -5.11
CA VAL A 63 -10.11 -12.12 -4.26
C VAL A 63 -11.41 -11.78 -3.54
N ILE A 64 -11.48 -10.58 -2.93
CA ILE A 64 -12.67 -10.11 -2.21
C ILE A 64 -13.89 -10.12 -3.14
N LYS A 65 -13.73 -9.59 -4.37
CA LYS A 65 -14.81 -9.60 -5.37
C LYS A 65 -15.31 -11.01 -5.69
N LYS A 66 -14.43 -12.00 -5.77
CA LYS A 66 -14.82 -13.41 -6.01
C LYS A 66 -15.55 -14.06 -4.83
N MET A 67 -15.40 -13.53 -3.61
CA MET A 67 -16.10 -14.03 -2.43
C MET A 67 -17.51 -13.43 -2.29
N GLU A 68 -17.77 -12.30 -2.95
CA GLU A 68 -19.07 -11.62 -2.99
C GLU A 68 -20.00 -12.15 -4.09
N GLU A 69 -19.47 -12.97 -5.03
CA GLU A 69 -20.21 -13.67 -6.10
C GLU A 69 -20.72 -15.06 -5.65
#